data_AF-A0A669D7B5-F1
#
_entry.id   AF-A0A669D7B5-F1
#
_cell.length_a   1.000
_cell.length_b   1.000
_cell.length_c   1.000
_cell.angle_alpha   90.00
_cell.angle_beta   90.00
_cell.angle_gamma   90.00
#
_symmetry.space_group_name_H-M   'P 1'
#
loop_
_entity.id
_entity.type
_entity.pdbx_description
1 polymer ?
#
loop_
_entity_poly.entity_id
_entity_poly.type
_entity_poly.pdbx_seq_one_letter_code
_entity_poly.pdbx_strand_id
1 'polypeptide(L)'
;MSRKVVRTSKFRHVFGQAVKADQCYDDIRISQMTWDSNFCSVNPKFVAMIVDASGGGAFMVLPLSKTGRIDMSYPTVCGHTGPVLDIEFCPHNDNIIASGSEDCSVMIWEIPEGGLTSPLTDPVVKDLKEAIEELTKRVKELESKH
;
A
#
# COMPACT_ATOMS: atom_id res chain seq x y z
N MET A 1 45.37 23.16 -21.81
CA MET A 1 44.02 22.72 -22.24
C MET A 1 43.63 21.50 -21.41
N SER A 2 42.71 21.64 -20.45
CA SER A 2 42.25 20.54 -19.61
C SER A 2 41.33 19.61 -20.41
N ARG A 3 41.67 18.32 -20.52
CA ARG A 3 40.79 17.31 -21.11
C ARG A 3 39.61 17.10 -20.16
N LYS A 4 38.43 17.62 -20.52
CA LYS A 4 37.18 17.27 -19.83
C LYS A 4 36.92 15.78 -20.04
N VAL A 5 37.26 14.96 -19.04
CA VAL A 5 36.84 13.56 -18.98
C VAL A 5 35.34 13.56 -18.71
N VAL A 6 34.55 13.29 -19.74
CA VAL A 6 33.10 13.12 -19.57
C VAL A 6 32.88 11.78 -18.87
N ARG A 7 32.23 11.82 -17.69
CA ARG A 7 31.85 10.60 -16.97
C ARG A 7 30.89 9.80 -17.84
N THR A 8 31.31 8.60 -18.24
CA THR A 8 30.46 7.65 -18.96
C THR A 8 29.38 7.11 -18.02
N SER A 9 28.12 7.24 -18.39
CA SER A 9 26.99 6.61 -17.69
C SER A 9 26.09 5.92 -18.71
N LYS A 10 25.73 4.66 -18.43
CA LYS A 10 24.73 3.92 -19.22
C LYS A 10 23.34 4.54 -19.13
N PHE A 11 23.08 5.35 -18.09
CA PHE A 11 21.81 6.01 -17.83
C PHE A 11 21.74 7.44 -18.38
N ARG A 12 22.72 7.87 -19.19
CA ARG A 12 22.82 9.24 -19.69
C ARG A 12 21.59 9.69 -20.49
N HIS A 13 20.85 8.74 -21.05
CA HIS A 13 19.70 8.99 -21.92
C HIS A 13 18.40 8.37 -21.38
N VAL A 14 18.30 8.13 -20.07
CA VAL A 14 17.03 7.72 -19.45
C VAL A 14 16.07 8.91 -19.46
N PHE A 15 14.83 8.68 -19.89
CA PHE A 15 13.75 9.67 -19.88
C PHE A 15 12.43 8.98 -19.48
N GLY A 16 11.51 9.76 -18.90
CA GLY A 16 10.17 9.29 -18.57
C GLY A 16 9.21 9.47 -19.73
N GLN A 17 8.31 8.50 -19.92
CA GLN A 17 7.21 8.61 -20.87
C GLN A 17 5.90 8.28 -20.15
N ALA A 18 4.97 9.23 -20.14
CA ALA A 18 3.65 9.00 -19.60
C ALA A 18 2.90 7.96 -20.46
N VAL A 19 2.09 7.13 -19.79
CA VAL A 19 1.19 6.19 -20.46
C VAL A 19 -0.03 6.93 -21.04
N LYS A 20 -0.77 6.27 -21.92
CA LYS A 20 -2.01 6.82 -22.46
C LYS A 20 -3.09 6.83 -21.39
N ALA A 21 -4.09 7.71 -21.54
CA ALA A 21 -5.17 7.86 -20.56
C ALA A 21 -5.96 6.57 -20.30
N ASP A 22 -6.16 5.72 -21.31
CA ASP A 22 -6.81 4.41 -21.18
C ASP A 22 -6.00 3.40 -20.34
N GLN A 23 -4.74 3.70 -20.06
CA GLN A 23 -3.83 2.95 -19.22
C GLN A 23 -3.61 3.61 -17.84
N CYS A 24 -4.24 4.75 -17.58
CA CYS A 24 -4.25 5.40 -16.27
C CYS A 24 -5.36 4.82 -15.39
N TYR A 25 -5.39 5.24 -14.12
CA TYR A 25 -6.51 5.00 -13.21
C TYR A 25 -7.17 6.34 -12.93
N ASP A 26 -8.40 6.52 -13.42
CA ASP A 26 -9.11 7.80 -13.37
C ASP A 26 -10.28 7.77 -12.36
N ASP A 27 -10.76 8.96 -11.96
CA ASP A 27 -11.88 9.17 -11.02
C ASP A 27 -11.66 8.61 -9.60
N ILE A 28 -10.40 8.54 -9.15
CA ILE A 28 -10.04 8.15 -7.78
C ILE A 28 -9.92 9.38 -6.88
N ARG A 29 -10.60 9.35 -5.74
CA ARG A 29 -10.54 10.41 -4.72
C ARG A 29 -9.35 10.22 -3.79
N ILE A 30 -8.16 10.59 -4.25
CA ILE A 30 -6.92 10.51 -3.46
C ILE A 30 -7.02 11.38 -2.21
N SER A 31 -6.47 10.85 -1.10
CA SER A 31 -6.48 11.53 0.18
C SER A 31 -5.86 12.93 0.12
N GLN A 32 -6.49 13.89 0.81
CA GLN A 32 -6.00 15.26 0.96
C GLN A 32 -5.27 15.52 2.28
N MET A 33 -4.87 14.45 2.99
CA MET A 33 -4.16 14.57 4.26
C MET A 33 -2.78 15.24 4.09
N THR A 34 -2.40 16.08 5.06
CA THR A 34 -1.06 16.68 5.10
C THR A 34 -0.09 15.71 5.75
N TRP A 35 0.49 14.81 4.96
CA TRP A 35 1.46 13.81 5.43
C TRP A 35 2.51 13.53 4.34
N ASP A 36 3.74 13.23 4.74
CA ASP A 36 4.89 13.15 3.82
C ASP A 36 5.13 11.74 3.22
N SER A 37 4.11 10.87 3.21
CA SER A 37 4.22 9.55 2.55
C SER A 37 3.82 9.63 1.07
N ASN A 38 4.09 8.57 0.31
CA ASN A 38 3.83 8.54 -1.12
C ASN A 38 2.35 8.37 -1.49
N PHE A 39 1.47 8.08 -0.52
CA PHE A 39 0.03 7.74 -0.67
C PHE A 39 -0.29 6.60 -1.63
N CYS A 40 0.73 5.95 -2.21
CA CYS A 40 0.57 4.85 -3.13
C CYS A 40 1.65 3.79 -2.91
N SER A 41 1.27 2.54 -3.15
CA SER A 41 2.15 1.39 -3.15
C SER A 41 1.77 0.48 -4.32
N VAL A 42 2.75 -0.14 -4.97
CA VAL A 42 2.53 -0.96 -6.17
C VAL A 42 3.38 -2.21 -6.08
N ASN A 43 2.80 -3.34 -6.48
CA ASN A 43 3.52 -4.59 -6.69
C ASN A 43 3.16 -5.18 -8.07
N PRO A 44 3.67 -6.37 -8.45
CA PRO A 44 3.37 -6.98 -9.76
C PRO A 44 1.90 -7.33 -10.04
N LYS A 45 1.01 -7.31 -9.02
CA LYS A 45 -0.42 -7.65 -9.15
C LYS A 45 -1.35 -6.45 -9.01
N PHE A 46 -1.02 -5.53 -8.11
CA PHE A 46 -1.93 -4.49 -7.65
C PHE A 46 -1.27 -3.11 -7.56
N VAL A 47 -2.09 -2.08 -7.72
CA VAL A 47 -1.82 -0.72 -7.24
C VAL A 47 -2.73 -0.43 -6.06
N ALA A 48 -2.16 0.12 -4.99
CA ALA A 48 -2.88 0.59 -3.82
C ALA A 48 -2.69 2.10 -3.66
N MET A 49 -3.77 2.80 -3.32
CA MET A 49 -3.78 4.25 -3.14
C MET A 49 -4.62 4.63 -1.93
N ILE A 50 -4.10 5.52 -1.10
CA ILE A 50 -4.85 6.07 0.04
C ILE A 50 -5.92 7.03 -0.51
N VAL A 51 -7.17 6.84 -0.09
CA VAL A 51 -8.32 7.59 -0.57
C VAL A 51 -9.02 8.33 0.56
N ASP A 52 -9.75 9.39 0.22
CA ASP A 52 -10.62 10.07 1.18
C ASP A 52 -11.75 9.15 1.65
N ALA A 53 -11.98 9.12 2.96
CA ALA A 53 -13.08 8.41 3.60
C ALA A 53 -13.94 9.40 4.40
N SER A 54 -15.26 9.23 4.39
CA SER A 54 -16.19 10.13 5.12
C SER A 54 -16.20 9.89 6.64
N GLY A 55 -15.59 8.79 7.11
CA GLY A 55 -15.45 8.46 8.52
C GLY A 55 -14.45 7.31 8.68
N GLY A 56 -13.42 7.53 9.50
CA GLY A 56 -12.29 6.62 9.63
C GLY A 56 -11.23 6.82 8.54
N GLY A 57 -10.55 5.75 8.15
CA GLY A 57 -9.55 5.76 7.09
C GLY A 57 -9.73 4.60 6.13
N ALA A 58 -9.43 4.84 4.85
CA ALA A 58 -9.55 3.84 3.80
C ALA A 58 -8.42 3.97 2.76
N PHE A 59 -8.17 2.86 2.08
CA PHE A 59 -7.36 2.84 0.87
C PHE A 59 -8.01 1.92 -0.17
N MET A 60 -7.74 2.19 -1.44
CA MET A 60 -8.23 1.40 -2.57
C MET A 60 -7.14 0.47 -3.05
N VAL A 61 -7.51 -0.74 -3.49
CA VAL A 61 -6.61 -1.70 -4.13
C VAL A 61 -7.21 -2.17 -5.46
N LEU A 62 -6.49 -1.94 -6.55
CA LEU A 62 -6.90 -2.28 -7.91
C LEU A 62 -5.93 -3.30 -8.51
N PRO A 63 -6.42 -4.35 -9.19
CA PRO A 63 -5.57 -5.13 -10.09
C PRO A 63 -4.93 -4.23 -11.14
N LEU A 64 -3.66 -4.46 -11.51
CA LEU A 64 -2.96 -3.64 -12.50
C LEU A 64 -3.65 -3.61 -13.88
N SER A 65 -4.45 -4.63 -14.19
CA SER A 65 -5.25 -4.69 -15.41
C SER A 65 -6.51 -3.84 -15.39
N LYS A 66 -6.90 -3.27 -14.23
CA LYS A 66 -8.12 -2.49 -14.04
C LYS A 66 -7.87 -1.01 -14.31
N THR A 67 -7.50 -0.69 -15.54
CA THR A 67 -7.25 0.70 -15.98
C THR A 67 -8.53 1.39 -16.46
N GLY A 68 -8.43 2.70 -16.70
CA GLY A 68 -9.52 3.60 -17.09
C GLY A 68 -10.26 4.17 -15.89
N ARG A 69 -11.51 4.57 -16.14
CA ARG A 69 -12.38 5.17 -15.14
C ARG A 69 -12.81 4.16 -14.08
N ILE A 70 -12.50 4.46 -12.81
CA ILE A 70 -12.92 3.65 -11.67
C ILE A 70 -14.28 4.13 -11.17
N ASP A 71 -15.18 3.19 -10.87
CA ASP A 71 -16.49 3.52 -10.34
C ASP A 71 -16.37 4.05 -8.90
N MET A 72 -17.16 5.07 -8.55
CA MET A 72 -17.13 5.65 -7.19
C MET A 72 -17.56 4.65 -6.10
N SER A 73 -18.28 3.59 -6.46
CA SER A 73 -18.70 2.51 -5.57
C SER A 73 -17.71 1.34 -5.52
N TYR A 74 -16.56 1.45 -6.20
CA TYR A 74 -15.54 0.39 -6.16
C TYR A 74 -15.10 0.14 -4.71
N PRO A 75 -15.05 -1.13 -4.27
CA PRO A 75 -14.78 -1.47 -2.89
C PRO A 75 -13.39 -1.03 -2.43
N THR A 76 -13.30 -0.66 -1.17
CA THR A 76 -12.08 -0.19 -0.50
C THR A 76 -11.77 -1.05 0.72
N VAL A 77 -10.56 -0.92 1.23
CA VAL A 77 -10.17 -1.48 2.53
C VAL A 77 -10.51 -0.45 3.61
N CYS A 78 -11.38 -0.83 4.54
CA CYS A 78 -12.03 0.05 5.52
C CYS A 78 -12.14 -0.62 6.89
N GLY A 79 -11.07 -0.63 7.68
CA GLY A 79 -11.15 -1.01 9.11
C GLY A 79 -10.47 -0.05 10.08
N HIS A 80 -9.77 0.98 9.57
CA HIS A 80 -9.19 2.01 10.40
C HIS A 80 -10.24 3.01 10.89
N THR A 81 -10.13 3.41 12.15
CA THR A 81 -11.02 4.40 12.78
C THR A 81 -10.51 5.84 12.63
N GLY A 82 -9.34 6.02 12.05
CA GLY A 82 -8.75 7.32 11.69
C GLY A 82 -8.09 7.25 10.30
N PRO A 83 -7.66 8.40 9.74
CA PRO A 83 -7.01 8.47 8.43
C PRO A 83 -5.84 7.50 8.28
N VAL A 84 -5.76 6.82 7.14
CA VAL A 84 -4.60 6.00 6.77
C VAL A 84 -3.49 6.95 6.32
N LEU A 85 -2.31 6.79 6.89
CA LEU A 85 -1.14 7.65 6.67
C LEU A 85 -0.10 7.00 5.77
N ASP A 86 -0.03 5.68 5.76
CA ASP A 86 0.92 4.93 4.93
C ASP A 86 0.43 3.53 4.60
N ILE A 87 0.87 3.00 3.46
CA ILE A 87 0.55 1.66 2.96
C ILE A 87 1.76 1.04 2.26
N GLU A 88 2.03 -0.24 2.53
CA GLU A 88 3.16 -0.94 1.90
C GLU A 88 2.85 -2.43 1.65
N PHE A 89 3.04 -2.87 0.41
CA PHE A 89 2.93 -4.29 0.06
C PHE A 89 4.09 -5.11 0.66
N CYS A 90 3.78 -6.33 1.07
CA CYS A 90 4.79 -7.27 1.55
C CYS A 90 5.73 -7.71 0.40
N PRO A 91 7.06 -7.64 0.58
CA PRO A 91 8.02 -8.07 -0.45
C PRO A 91 8.08 -9.60 -0.64
N HIS A 92 7.38 -10.36 0.21
CA HIS A 92 7.38 -11.83 0.20
C HIS A 92 6.03 -12.44 -0.21
N ASN A 93 4.98 -11.62 -0.29
CA ASN A 93 3.65 -12.08 -0.69
C ASN A 93 2.87 -10.92 -1.33
N ASP A 94 2.61 -11.03 -2.63
CA ASP A 94 1.93 -10.00 -3.44
C ASP A 94 0.48 -9.74 -3.01
N ASN A 95 -0.12 -10.62 -2.20
CA ASN A 95 -1.48 -10.48 -1.70
C ASN A 95 -1.52 -9.85 -0.30
N ILE A 96 -0.38 -9.55 0.33
CA ILE A 96 -0.34 -8.98 1.68
C ILE A 96 0.06 -7.50 1.61
N ILE A 97 -0.70 -6.65 2.30
CA ILE A 97 -0.41 -5.22 2.45
C ILE A 97 -0.56 -4.79 3.90
N ALA A 98 0.34 -3.93 4.36
CA ALA A 98 0.24 -3.27 5.66
C ALA A 98 -0.29 -1.84 5.51
N SER A 99 -1.04 -1.36 6.50
CA SER A 99 -1.46 0.04 6.59
C SER A 99 -1.23 0.60 7.99
N GLY A 100 -0.75 1.83 8.06
CA GLY A 100 -0.59 2.61 9.30
C GLY A 100 -1.55 3.78 9.33
N SER A 101 -2.11 4.09 10.51
CA SER A 101 -3.19 5.07 10.66
C SER A 101 -2.98 6.02 11.85
N GLU A 102 -3.64 7.17 11.79
CA GLU A 102 -3.74 8.12 12.90
C GLU A 102 -4.48 7.54 14.11
N ASP A 103 -5.26 6.47 13.93
CA ASP A 103 -5.86 5.71 15.04
C ASP A 103 -4.85 4.93 15.90
N CYS A 104 -3.55 5.12 15.65
CA CYS A 104 -2.42 4.50 16.34
C CYS A 104 -2.33 2.97 16.17
N SER A 105 -3.03 2.41 15.18
CA SER A 105 -2.92 1.01 14.82
C SER A 105 -2.16 0.80 13.52
N VAL A 106 -1.62 -0.41 13.40
CA VAL A 106 -1.14 -0.97 12.13
C VAL A 106 -1.93 -2.23 11.87
N MET A 107 -2.45 -2.35 10.66
CA MET A 107 -3.26 -3.49 10.24
C MET A 107 -2.61 -4.20 9.06
N ILE A 108 -2.74 -5.53 9.02
CA ILE A 108 -2.28 -6.36 7.91
C ILE A 108 -3.48 -6.94 7.18
N TRP A 109 -3.49 -6.83 5.86
CA TRP A 109 -4.61 -7.20 5.01
C TRP A 109 -4.17 -8.26 4.00
N GLU A 110 -5.06 -9.20 3.73
CA GLU A 110 -4.94 -10.13 2.62
C GLU A 110 -5.90 -9.72 1.50
N ILE A 111 -5.33 -9.38 0.36
CA ILE A 111 -6.04 -8.96 -0.84
C ILE A 111 -6.40 -10.21 -1.66
N PRO A 112 -7.69 -10.42 -1.99
CA PRO A 112 -8.09 -11.54 -2.84
C PRO A 112 -7.40 -11.50 -4.21
N GLU A 113 -7.13 -12.67 -4.78
CA GLU A 113 -6.39 -12.82 -6.05
C GLU A 113 -7.00 -12.01 -7.21
N GLY A 114 -8.34 -11.91 -7.27
CA GLY A 114 -9.06 -11.14 -8.29
C GLY A 114 -9.23 -9.65 -7.97
N GLY A 115 -8.66 -9.16 -6.86
CA GLY A 115 -8.97 -7.86 -6.28
C GLY A 115 -10.25 -7.88 -5.44
N LEU A 116 -10.64 -6.70 -4.94
CA LEU A 116 -11.79 -6.54 -4.06
C LEU A 116 -13.12 -6.65 -4.81
N THR A 117 -14.05 -7.47 -4.30
CA THR A 117 -15.45 -7.55 -4.77
C THR A 117 -16.44 -6.92 -3.79
N SER A 118 -16.02 -6.74 -2.54
CA SER A 118 -16.76 -6.10 -1.47
C SER A 118 -15.76 -5.33 -0.58
N PRO A 119 -16.22 -4.34 0.21
CA PRO A 119 -15.33 -3.67 1.16
C PRO A 119 -14.64 -4.68 2.08
N LEU A 120 -13.34 -4.50 2.30
CA LEU A 120 -12.55 -5.33 3.21
C LEU A 120 -12.44 -4.62 4.56
N THR A 121 -13.15 -5.13 5.56
CA THR A 121 -13.26 -4.49 6.89
C THR A 121 -12.41 -5.14 7.96
N ASP A 122 -12.12 -6.43 7.79
CA ASP A 122 -11.47 -7.25 8.80
C ASP A 122 -10.02 -7.53 8.40
N PRO A 123 -9.03 -7.00 9.14
CA PRO A 123 -7.63 -7.30 8.87
C PRO A 123 -7.28 -8.71 9.36
N VAL A 124 -6.28 -9.33 8.73
CA VAL A 124 -5.70 -10.59 9.18
C VAL A 124 -4.99 -10.42 10.52
N VAL A 125 -4.39 -9.25 10.74
CA VAL A 125 -3.80 -8.85 12.01
C VAL A 125 -4.30 -7.47 12.36
N LYS A 126 -4.95 -7.35 13.52
CA LYS A 126 -5.34 -6.08 14.14
C LYS A 126 -4.40 -5.82 15.31
N ASP A 127 -3.74 -4.67 15.31
CA ASP A 127 -2.74 -4.26 16.30
C ASP A 127 -1.47 -5.13 16.38
N LEU A 128 -0.39 -4.59 15.83
CA LEU A 128 0.96 -5.16 15.97
C LEU A 128 1.38 -5.34 17.44
N LYS A 129 0.79 -4.64 18.40
CA LYS A 129 1.08 -4.84 19.83
C LYS A 129 0.79 -6.27 20.28
N GLU A 130 -0.41 -6.78 19.99
CA GLU A 130 -0.79 -8.15 20.40
C GLU A 130 0.09 -9.18 19.68
N ALA A 131 0.34 -8.98 18.38
CA ALA A 131 1.22 -9.86 17.60
C ALA A 131 2.68 -9.84 18.11
N ILE A 132 3.22 -8.67 18.46
CA ILE A 132 4.56 -8.53 19.04
C ILE A 132 4.62 -9.17 20.43
N GLU A 133 3.61 -8.98 21.27
CA GLU A 133 3.54 -9.63 22.59
C GLU A 133 3.48 -11.16 22.45
N GLU A 134 2.69 -11.69 21.52
CA GLU A 134 2.60 -13.12 21.27
C GLU A 134 3.93 -13.70 20.74
N LEU A 135 4.57 -13.03 19.78
CA LEU A 135 5.88 -13.44 19.27
C LEU A 135 6.95 -13.37 20.37
N THR A 136 6.97 -12.31 21.16
CA THR A 136 7.89 -12.15 22.29
C THR A 136 7.70 -13.28 23.31
N LYS A 137 6.46 -13.69 23.56
CA LYS A 137 6.14 -14.82 24.42
C LYS A 137 6.66 -16.14 23.84
N ARG A 138 6.41 -16.41 22.54
CA ARG A 138 6.88 -17.63 21.86
C ARG A 138 8.41 -17.73 21.84
N VAL A 139 9.13 -16.63 21.65
CA VAL A 139 10.61 -16.60 21.70
C VAL A 139 11.11 -16.99 23.09
N LYS A 140 10.55 -16.40 24.16
CA LYS A 140 10.91 -16.74 25.55
C LYS A 140 10.63 -18.21 25.88
N GLU A 141 9.53 -18.77 25.38
CA GLU A 141 9.21 -20.20 25.55
C GLU A 141 10.19 -21.14 24.83
N LEU A 142 10.77 -20.71 23.71
CA LEU A 142 11.81 -21.47 23.01
C LEU A 142 13.17 -21.39 23.71
N GLU A 143 13.51 -20.22 24.25
CA GLU A 143 14.75 -20.00 25.02
C GLU A 143 14.74 -20.77 26.34
N SER A 144 13.60 -20.85 27.04
CA SER A 144 13.47 -21.62 28.30
C SER A 144 13.52 -23.14 28.14
N LYS A 145 13.46 -23.67 26.91
CA LYS A 145 13.56 -25.10 26.61
C LYS A 145 14.98 -25.55 26.28
N HIS A 146 15.94 -24.63 26.26
CA HIS A 146 17.39 -24.89 26.15
C HIS A 146 18.09 -24.57 27.47
#